data_AF-A0A9D1JL70-F1
#
_entry.id   AF-A0A9D1JL70-F1
#
_cell.length_a   1.000
_cell.length_b   1.000
_cell.length_c   1.000
_cell.angle_alpha   90.00
_cell.angle_beta   90.00
_cell.angle_gamma   90.00
#
_symmetry.space_group_name_H-M   'P 1'
#
loop_
_entity.id
_entity.type
_entity.pdbx_description
1 polymer ?
#
loop_
_entity_poly.entity_id
_entity_poly.type
_entity_poly.pdbx_seq_one_letter_code
_entity_poly.pdbx_strand_id
1 'polypeptide(L)'
;MKQAKILCMAAAAAVFFTGCSRFEPDSTAMLAKKDGSVTAVVIETLDQSYYDSAELESLINQEVADYNASAGAENIRVENFTAENQTANLTMEYAGGDDYAAFNNVTFFTGDILGAYDAGYDFQTVFQSVERGNVTNSQVTREEVLNSRNYYTVIMEEPMELQVDGNIVYASSNVEITGRNTCRVLSAAGAQEETEVSEEESAQPETLEDGTVLLTPTKVTRAEDTAESSLAYIMYE
;
A
#
# COMPACT_ATOMS: atom_id res chain seq x y z
N MET A 1 7.96 51.76 -44.66
CA MET A 1 8.91 50.83 -45.31
C MET A 1 9.72 50.13 -44.23
N LYS A 2 9.69 48.78 -44.25
CA LYS A 2 10.74 47.81 -43.82
C LYS A 2 11.21 47.89 -42.34
N GLN A 3 10.76 46.98 -41.47
CA GLN A 3 11.33 45.65 -41.21
C GLN A 3 12.85 45.65 -40.98
N ALA A 4 13.26 45.34 -39.75
CA ALA A 4 14.45 44.54 -39.47
C ALA A 4 14.24 43.76 -38.18
N LYS A 5 13.88 42.48 -38.33
CA LYS A 5 14.02 41.45 -37.30
C LYS A 5 15.51 41.18 -37.11
N ILE A 6 15.99 41.11 -35.88
CA ILE A 6 17.22 40.38 -35.56
C ILE A 6 16.83 39.29 -34.56
N LEU A 7 16.78 38.08 -35.13
CA LEU A 7 16.87 36.79 -34.47
C LEU A 7 18.36 36.54 -34.21
N CYS A 8 18.74 36.24 -32.98
CA CYS A 8 19.98 35.50 -32.67
C CYS A 8 19.67 34.41 -31.63
N MET A 9 20.21 33.24 -31.93
CA MET A 9 19.94 31.92 -31.37
C MET A 9 20.33 31.74 -29.90
N ALA A 10 19.44 31.02 -29.19
CA ALA A 10 19.70 29.95 -28.23
C ALA A 10 20.95 30.00 -27.32
N ALA A 11 20.70 30.17 -26.02
CA ALA A 11 21.36 29.38 -24.99
C ALA A 11 20.28 28.70 -24.16
N ALA A 12 20.19 27.37 -24.29
CA ALA A 12 19.40 26.52 -23.43
C ALA A 12 19.98 26.59 -22.02
N ALA A 13 19.26 27.23 -21.10
CA ALA A 13 19.31 26.89 -19.70
C ALA A 13 17.98 26.19 -19.40
N ALA A 14 17.98 24.86 -19.58
CA ALA A 14 16.98 24.02 -18.97
C ALA A 14 17.05 24.28 -17.46
N VAL A 15 16.10 25.05 -16.94
CA VAL A 15 15.79 25.01 -15.52
C VAL A 15 15.20 23.62 -15.33
N PHE A 16 16.04 22.70 -14.89
CA PHE A 16 15.60 21.43 -14.34
C PHE A 16 14.70 21.78 -13.16
N PHE A 17 13.38 21.74 -13.39
CA PHE A 17 12.46 21.42 -12.32
C PHE A 17 12.72 19.94 -11.99
N THR A 18 13.73 19.67 -11.16
CA THR A 18 13.66 18.53 -10.26
C THR A 18 12.60 18.90 -9.25
N GLY A 19 11.32 18.74 -9.64
CA GLY A 19 10.24 18.76 -8.69
C GLY A 19 10.48 17.57 -7.77
N CYS A 20 11.09 17.82 -6.61
CA CYS A 20 10.82 17.02 -5.43
C CYS A 20 9.34 17.26 -5.11
N SER A 21 8.45 16.57 -5.81
CA SER A 21 7.05 16.54 -5.43
C SER A 21 7.00 16.01 -4.02
N ARG A 22 6.55 16.85 -3.09
CA ARG A 22 6.28 16.47 -1.71
C ARG A 22 5.24 15.35 -1.74
N PHE A 23 5.47 14.28 -0.98
CA PHE A 23 4.52 13.18 -0.87
C PHE A 23 3.35 13.63 0.02
N GLU A 24 2.26 14.06 -0.63
CA GLU A 24 1.04 14.56 -0.01
C GLU A 24 -0.16 13.94 -0.76
N PRO A 25 -0.46 12.66 -0.52
CA PRO A 25 -1.56 11.97 -1.18
C PRO A 25 -2.93 12.48 -0.67
N ASP A 26 -3.95 12.38 -1.51
CA ASP A 26 -5.34 12.74 -1.17
C ASP A 26 -6.12 11.57 -0.53
N SER A 27 -5.49 10.39 -0.41
CA SER A 27 -6.03 9.14 0.15
C SER A 27 -4.96 8.44 1.00
N THR A 28 -5.33 7.37 1.70
CA THR A 28 -4.36 6.51 2.39
C THR A 28 -3.37 5.93 1.38
N ALA A 29 -2.09 6.26 1.55
CA ALA A 29 -1.04 5.83 0.64
C ALA A 29 0.31 5.74 1.34
N MET A 30 1.22 5.05 0.69
CA MET A 30 2.58 4.84 1.18
C MET A 30 3.62 5.29 0.17
N LEU A 31 4.74 5.84 0.65
CA LEU A 31 5.95 6.07 -0.11
C LEU A 31 7.05 5.14 0.40
N ALA A 32 7.59 4.29 -0.48
CA ALA A 32 8.79 3.51 -0.22
C ALA A 32 10.01 4.14 -0.93
N LYS A 33 11.09 4.36 -0.20
CA LYS A 33 12.33 4.95 -0.73
C LYS A 33 13.41 3.90 -0.95
N LYS A 34 14.40 4.25 -1.78
CA LYS A 34 15.55 3.39 -2.11
C LYS A 34 16.45 3.05 -0.93
N ASP A 35 16.47 3.89 0.09
CA ASP A 35 17.19 3.63 1.34
C ASP A 35 16.44 2.66 2.27
N GLY A 36 15.26 2.18 1.86
CA GLY A 36 14.39 1.29 2.63
C GLY A 36 13.40 2.02 3.52
N SER A 37 13.54 3.33 3.72
CA SER A 37 12.63 4.09 4.57
C SER A 37 11.22 4.17 3.95
N VAL A 38 10.23 4.24 4.84
CA VAL A 38 8.81 4.24 4.48
C VAL A 38 8.14 5.48 5.08
N THR A 39 7.32 6.15 4.29
CA THR A 39 6.37 7.16 4.80
C THR A 39 4.96 6.66 4.55
N ALA A 40 4.17 6.48 5.61
CA ALA A 40 2.77 6.11 5.51
C ALA A 40 1.90 7.34 5.82
N VAL A 41 0.91 7.60 4.96
CA VAL A 41 -0.13 8.60 5.17
C VAL A 41 -1.45 7.86 5.28
N VAL A 42 -2.12 7.98 6.42
CA VAL A 42 -3.42 7.37 6.69
C VAL A 42 -4.46 8.47 6.76
N ILE A 43 -5.47 8.39 5.89
CA ILE A 43 -6.60 9.34 5.83
C ILE A 43 -7.88 8.55 6.01
N GLU A 44 -8.51 8.70 7.17
CA GLU A 44 -9.71 7.95 7.53
C GLU A 44 -10.85 8.86 7.98
N THR A 45 -12.08 8.43 7.69
CA THR A 45 -13.27 9.07 8.26
C THR A 45 -13.53 8.50 9.64
N LEU A 46 -13.62 9.38 10.64
CA LEU A 46 -14.01 9.01 11.99
C LEU A 46 -15.52 8.85 12.04
N ASP A 47 -16.00 7.62 11.82
CA ASP A 47 -17.43 7.29 11.81
C ASP A 47 -18.14 7.57 13.15
N GLN A 48 -17.36 7.71 14.23
CA GLN A 48 -17.89 7.82 15.58
C GLN A 48 -17.39 9.08 16.27
N SER A 49 -18.33 9.91 16.70
CA SER A 49 -18.05 11.18 17.40
C SER A 49 -17.49 11.01 18.82
N TYR A 50 -17.28 9.77 19.29
CA TYR A 50 -16.70 9.51 20.61
C TYR A 50 -15.18 9.54 20.62
N TYR A 51 -14.51 9.55 19.46
CA TYR A 51 -13.06 9.65 19.43
C TYR A 51 -12.63 11.05 19.86
N ASP A 52 -12.03 11.16 21.04
CA ASP A 52 -11.32 12.36 21.45
C ASP A 52 -9.99 12.43 20.69
N SER A 53 -9.80 13.49 19.90
CA SER A 53 -8.62 13.63 19.05
C SER A 53 -7.32 13.72 19.86
N ALA A 54 -7.35 14.34 21.03
CA ALA A 54 -6.18 14.47 21.89
C ALA A 54 -5.84 13.13 22.57
N GLU A 55 -6.86 12.34 22.95
CA GLU A 55 -6.62 10.98 23.45
C GLU A 55 -6.04 10.07 22.36
N LEU A 56 -6.56 10.15 21.12
CA LEU A 56 -6.02 9.39 19.99
C LEU A 56 -4.58 9.79 19.65
N GLU A 57 -4.29 11.09 19.59
CA GLU A 57 -2.92 11.59 19.39
C GLU A 57 -1.98 11.12 20.51
N SER A 58 -2.43 11.18 21.76
CA SER A 58 -1.65 10.71 22.91
C SER A 58 -1.39 9.21 22.84
N LEU A 59 -2.36 8.41 22.39
CA LEU A 59 -2.20 6.97 22.23
C LEU A 59 -1.16 6.65 21.15
N ILE A 60 -1.28 7.26 19.97
CA ILE A 60 -0.34 7.07 18.85
C ILE A 60 1.09 7.42 19.30
N ASN A 61 1.27 8.57 19.94
CA ASN A 61 2.59 9.01 20.42
C ASN A 61 3.15 8.07 21.50
N GLN A 62 2.30 7.53 22.38
CA GLN A 62 2.71 6.57 23.40
C GLN A 62 3.17 5.25 22.77
N GLU A 63 2.42 4.70 21.82
CA GLU A 63 2.79 3.45 21.12
C GLU A 63 4.11 3.60 20.35
N VAL A 64 4.31 4.71 19.65
CA VAL A 64 5.57 5.02 18.96
C VAL A 64 6.73 5.15 19.96
N ALA A 65 6.52 5.81 21.10
CA ALA A 65 7.54 5.93 22.13
C ALA A 65 7.93 4.56 22.73
N ASP A 66 6.94 3.70 23.00
CA ASP A 66 7.17 2.36 23.56
C ASP A 66 7.88 1.44 22.56
N TYR A 67 7.52 1.52 21.27
CA TYR A 67 8.22 0.80 20.21
C TYR A 67 9.69 1.23 20.12
N ASN A 68 9.95 2.54 19.99
CA ASN A 68 11.31 3.08 19.87
C ASN A 68 12.17 2.78 21.12
N ALA A 69 11.57 2.85 22.32
CA ALA A 69 12.24 2.47 23.56
C ALA A 69 12.65 0.99 23.57
N SER A 70 11.77 0.12 23.05
CA SER A 70 12.03 -1.32 22.94
C SER A 70 13.08 -1.66 21.88
N ALA A 71 13.06 -0.95 20.75
CA ALA A 71 14.04 -1.07 19.67
C ALA A 71 15.42 -0.50 20.05
N GLY A 72 15.47 0.46 20.99
CA GLY A 72 16.69 1.15 21.41
C GLY A 72 17.18 2.22 20.42
N ALA A 73 16.32 2.62 19.48
CA ALA A 73 16.57 3.64 18.46
C ALA A 73 15.26 4.35 18.07
N GLU A 74 15.38 5.56 17.52
CA GLU A 74 14.24 6.33 16.99
C GLU A 74 13.94 5.87 15.56
N ASN A 75 13.33 4.68 15.44
CA ASN A 75 13.03 4.07 14.15
C ASN A 75 11.71 4.53 13.55
N ILE A 76 10.77 5.01 14.39
CA ILE A 76 9.45 5.47 13.97
C ILE A 76 9.23 6.90 14.44
N ARG A 77 8.64 7.73 13.59
CA ARG A 77 8.32 9.12 13.91
C ARG A 77 6.92 9.50 13.44
N VAL A 78 6.18 10.20 14.29
CA VAL A 78 4.94 10.88 13.91
C VAL A 78 5.32 12.24 13.35
N GLU A 79 5.07 12.48 12.05
CA GLU A 79 5.34 13.77 11.41
C GLU A 79 4.15 14.73 11.54
N ASN A 80 2.93 14.18 11.42
CA ASN A 80 1.71 14.95 11.51
C ASN A 80 0.57 14.07 12.02
N PHE A 81 -0.27 14.63 12.89
CA PHE A 81 -1.57 14.08 13.21
C PHE A 81 -2.58 15.23 13.26
N THR A 82 -3.67 15.10 12.51
CA THR A 82 -4.81 16.01 12.60
C THR A 82 -6.10 15.21 12.62
N ALA A 83 -7.06 15.66 13.41
CA ALA A 83 -8.40 15.07 13.43
C ALA A 83 -9.42 16.22 13.45
N GLU A 84 -9.91 16.57 12.27
CA GLU A 84 -10.81 17.69 12.05
C GLU A 84 -11.94 17.27 11.11
N ASN A 85 -13.14 17.84 11.25
CA ASN A 85 -14.27 17.58 10.36
C ASN A 85 -14.65 16.09 10.18
N GLN A 86 -14.40 15.25 11.20
CA GLN A 86 -14.57 13.79 11.16
C GLN A 86 -13.59 13.09 10.20
N THR A 87 -12.44 13.69 9.93
CA THR A 87 -11.35 13.08 9.18
C THR A 87 -10.09 13.10 10.02
N ALA A 88 -9.49 11.93 10.23
CA ALA A 88 -8.16 11.79 10.80
C ALA A 88 -7.14 11.71 9.65
N ASN A 89 -6.05 12.48 9.76
CA ASN A 89 -4.90 12.40 8.89
C ASN A 89 -3.66 12.16 9.76
N LEU A 90 -3.02 11.02 9.56
CA LEU A 90 -1.80 10.63 10.25
C LEU A 90 -0.67 10.45 9.22
N THR A 91 0.46 11.09 9.43
CA THR A 91 1.69 10.87 8.67
C THR A 91 2.75 10.30 9.58
N MET A 92 3.27 9.12 9.23
CA MET A 92 4.32 8.43 9.97
C MET A 92 5.51 8.11 9.06
N GLU A 93 6.71 8.22 9.63
CA GLU A 93 7.96 7.79 9.01
C GLU A 93 8.52 6.57 9.76
N TYR A 94 9.05 5.62 9.00
CA TYR A 94 9.68 4.40 9.48
C TYR A 94 11.07 4.29 8.86
N ALA A 95 12.07 3.89 9.65
CA ALA A 95 13.44 3.72 9.20
C ALA A 95 13.57 2.60 8.15
N GLY A 96 12.74 1.56 8.24
CA GLY A 96 12.65 0.49 7.25
C GLY A 96 11.29 -0.21 7.23
N GLY A 97 11.08 -1.04 6.20
CA GLY A 97 9.91 -1.91 6.10
C GLY A 97 9.73 -2.88 7.27
N ASP A 98 10.83 -3.34 7.88
CA ASP A 98 10.78 -4.21 9.07
C ASP A 98 10.16 -3.48 10.27
N ASP A 99 10.43 -2.17 10.43
CA ASP A 99 9.83 -1.36 11.49
C ASP A 99 8.33 -1.14 11.23
N TYR A 100 7.94 -0.92 9.97
CA TYR A 100 6.53 -0.83 9.59
C TYR A 100 5.80 -2.15 9.87
N ALA A 101 6.37 -3.28 9.45
CA ALA A 101 5.83 -4.62 9.65
C ALA A 101 5.65 -4.94 11.14
N ALA A 102 6.68 -4.67 11.96
CA ALA A 102 6.66 -4.96 13.38
C ALA A 102 5.67 -4.06 14.15
N PHE A 103 5.62 -2.77 13.82
CA PHE A 103 4.73 -1.82 14.50
C PHE A 103 3.25 -2.08 14.18
N ASN A 104 2.93 -2.34 12.91
CA ASN A 104 1.55 -2.55 12.46
C ASN A 104 1.11 -4.01 12.52
N ASN A 105 2.02 -4.95 12.82
CA ASN A 105 1.78 -6.39 12.85
C ASN A 105 1.23 -6.92 11.51
N VAL A 106 1.91 -6.58 10.42
CA VAL A 106 1.58 -6.95 9.04
C VAL A 106 2.80 -7.50 8.30
N THR A 107 2.57 -8.20 7.18
CA THR A 107 3.66 -8.56 6.26
C THR A 107 4.03 -7.35 5.40
N PHE A 108 5.23 -6.84 5.58
CA PHE A 108 5.78 -5.76 4.77
C PHE A 108 7.31 -5.88 4.66
N PHE A 109 7.85 -5.63 3.47
CA PHE A 109 9.28 -5.65 3.21
C PHE A 109 9.67 -4.51 2.27
N THR A 110 10.80 -3.88 2.55
CA THR A 110 11.51 -2.98 1.64
C THR A 110 12.97 -3.37 1.59
N GLY A 111 13.52 -3.47 0.39
CA GLY A 111 14.93 -3.80 0.20
C GLY A 111 15.21 -3.99 -1.28
N ASP A 112 16.03 -4.98 -1.60
CA ASP A 112 16.26 -5.41 -2.98
C ASP A 112 15.81 -6.88 -3.17
N ILE A 113 15.83 -7.37 -4.41
CA ILE A 113 15.40 -8.73 -4.74
C ILE A 113 16.22 -9.78 -3.98
N LEU A 114 17.53 -9.57 -3.85
CA LEU A 114 18.40 -10.50 -3.13
C LEU A 114 18.06 -10.54 -1.63
N GLY A 115 17.87 -9.39 -0.99
CA GLY A 115 17.49 -9.27 0.41
C GLY A 115 16.11 -9.89 0.68
N ALA A 116 15.14 -9.69 -0.21
CA ALA A 116 13.85 -10.34 -0.13
C ALA A 116 13.97 -11.87 -0.23
N TYR A 117 14.78 -12.36 -1.16
CA TYR A 117 15.02 -13.79 -1.33
C TYR A 117 15.68 -14.42 -0.09
N ASP A 118 16.69 -13.74 0.48
CA ASP A 118 17.36 -14.15 1.72
C ASP A 118 16.41 -14.12 2.93
N ALA A 119 15.42 -13.20 2.93
CA ALA A 119 14.35 -13.13 3.92
C ALA A 119 13.28 -14.23 3.73
N GLY A 120 13.36 -15.04 2.68
CA GLY A 120 12.48 -16.18 2.44
C GLY A 120 11.30 -15.90 1.50
N TYR A 121 11.23 -14.73 0.88
CA TYR A 121 10.24 -14.45 -0.16
C TYR A 121 10.63 -15.19 -1.44
N ASP A 122 9.79 -16.14 -1.85
CA ASP A 122 10.13 -17.05 -2.93
C ASP A 122 9.74 -16.54 -4.32
N PHE A 123 8.98 -15.43 -4.41
CA PHE A 123 8.48 -14.84 -5.66
C PHE A 123 7.63 -15.81 -6.52
N GLN A 124 6.92 -16.76 -5.89
CA GLN A 124 6.06 -17.72 -6.59
C GLN A 124 4.75 -17.06 -7.05
N THR A 125 4.84 -16.22 -8.08
CA THR A 125 3.70 -15.57 -8.72
C THR A 125 3.99 -15.25 -10.19
N VAL A 126 2.99 -14.74 -10.90
CA VAL A 126 3.15 -14.19 -12.25
C VAL A 126 3.32 -12.68 -12.16
N PHE A 127 4.30 -12.17 -12.90
CA PHE A 127 4.63 -10.75 -12.92
C PHE A 127 4.18 -10.08 -14.22
N GLN A 128 4.10 -8.78 -14.14
CA GLN A 128 3.88 -7.86 -15.23
C GLN A 128 5.16 -7.03 -15.41
N SER A 129 5.64 -6.84 -16.64
CA SER A 129 6.68 -5.84 -16.93
C SER A 129 6.06 -4.49 -17.20
N VAL A 130 6.72 -3.43 -16.74
CA VAL A 130 6.24 -2.05 -16.81
C VAL A 130 7.27 -1.19 -17.52
N GLU A 131 6.84 -0.44 -18.53
CA GLU A 131 7.66 0.58 -19.17
C GLU A 131 6.91 1.92 -19.22
N ARG A 132 7.56 2.97 -18.71
CA ARG A 132 7.00 4.34 -18.71
C ARG A 132 5.60 4.41 -18.08
N GLY A 133 5.35 3.60 -17.06
CA GLY A 133 4.07 3.53 -16.33
C GLY A 133 2.96 2.79 -17.07
N ASN A 134 3.30 1.94 -18.04
CA ASN A 134 2.34 1.09 -18.73
C ASN A 134 2.81 -0.36 -18.69
N VAL A 135 1.88 -1.29 -18.48
CA VAL A 135 2.16 -2.72 -18.57
C VAL A 135 2.46 -3.08 -20.03
N THR A 136 3.60 -3.73 -20.27
CA THR A 136 4.06 -4.14 -21.61
C THR A 136 3.97 -5.66 -21.84
N ASN A 137 4.05 -6.45 -20.78
CA ASN A 137 3.83 -7.90 -20.78
C ASN A 137 3.22 -8.30 -19.43
N SER A 138 2.14 -9.08 -19.44
CA SER A 138 1.45 -9.55 -18.23
C SER A 138 1.81 -10.99 -17.81
N GLN A 139 2.73 -11.63 -18.52
CA GLN A 139 3.16 -13.01 -18.27
C GLN A 139 4.68 -13.09 -18.17
N VAL A 140 5.25 -12.36 -17.21
CA VAL A 140 6.67 -12.44 -16.85
C VAL A 140 6.83 -13.51 -15.78
N THR A 141 7.76 -14.43 -16.02
CA THR A 141 8.03 -15.54 -15.10
C THR A 141 8.88 -15.10 -13.91
N ARG A 142 8.76 -15.84 -12.81
CA ARG A 142 9.66 -15.74 -11.65
C ARG A 142 11.13 -15.81 -12.06
N GLU A 143 11.49 -16.76 -12.93
CA GLU A 143 12.87 -16.94 -13.36
C GLU A 143 13.39 -15.73 -14.14
N GLU A 144 12.57 -15.08 -14.96
CA GLU A 144 12.94 -13.84 -15.65
C GLU A 144 13.22 -12.71 -14.66
N VAL A 145 12.38 -12.55 -13.64
CA VAL A 145 12.54 -11.56 -12.58
C VAL A 145 13.83 -11.81 -11.78
N LEU A 146 14.03 -13.03 -11.29
CA LEU A 146 15.19 -13.37 -10.46
C LEU A 146 16.52 -13.36 -11.23
N ASN A 147 16.49 -13.51 -12.56
CA ASN A 147 17.68 -13.37 -13.42
C ASN A 147 17.86 -11.94 -13.98
N SER A 148 17.03 -10.98 -13.56
CA SER A 148 17.14 -9.59 -13.98
C SER A 148 18.18 -8.81 -13.16
N ARG A 149 18.12 -7.47 -13.16
CA ARG A 149 18.95 -6.66 -12.28
C ARG A 149 18.44 -6.79 -10.84
N ASN A 150 19.31 -6.58 -9.86
CA ASN A 150 18.88 -6.50 -8.46
C ASN A 150 18.16 -5.17 -8.22
N TYR A 151 16.86 -5.14 -8.50
CA TYR A 151 16.01 -3.97 -8.32
C TYR A 151 15.63 -3.79 -6.85
N TYR A 152 15.31 -2.55 -6.49
CA TYR A 152 14.62 -2.29 -5.23
C TYR A 152 13.23 -2.93 -5.27
N THR A 153 12.76 -3.41 -4.13
CA THR A 153 11.56 -4.22 -4.00
C THR A 153 10.75 -3.80 -2.78
N VAL A 154 9.44 -3.69 -2.97
CA VAL A 154 8.43 -3.65 -1.90
C VAL A 154 7.61 -4.94 -1.96
N ILE A 155 7.38 -5.57 -0.81
CA ILE A 155 6.47 -6.72 -0.68
C ILE A 155 5.48 -6.40 0.42
N MET A 156 4.18 -6.60 0.16
CA MET A 156 3.13 -6.25 1.12
C MET A 156 1.86 -7.05 0.89
N GLU A 157 1.01 -7.14 1.91
CA GLU A 157 -0.28 -7.85 1.83
C GLU A 157 -1.51 -6.94 1.78
N GLU A 158 -1.40 -5.71 2.28
CA GLU A 158 -2.55 -4.84 2.43
C GLU A 158 -2.85 -4.04 1.15
N PRO A 159 -4.13 -3.91 0.77
CA PRO A 159 -4.52 -3.08 -0.37
C PRO A 159 -4.35 -1.60 -0.05
N MET A 160 -3.45 -0.93 -0.74
CA MET A 160 -3.26 0.52 -0.62
C MET A 160 -2.61 1.11 -1.87
N GLU A 161 -2.63 2.44 -1.96
CA GLU A 161 -1.83 3.17 -2.95
C GLU A 161 -0.36 3.19 -2.51
N LEU A 162 0.53 2.91 -3.45
CA LEU A 162 1.97 2.89 -3.23
C LEU A 162 2.66 3.79 -4.26
N GLN A 163 3.51 4.67 -3.76
CA GLN A 163 4.52 5.39 -4.53
C GLN A 163 5.90 4.83 -4.19
N VAL A 164 6.77 4.72 -5.18
CA VAL A 164 8.18 4.33 -5.00
C VAL A 164 9.12 5.44 -5.45
N ASP A 165 10.32 5.50 -4.87
CA ASP A 165 11.39 6.44 -5.28
C ASP A 165 12.17 5.95 -6.52
N GLY A 166 11.44 5.68 -7.60
CA GLY A 166 11.99 5.12 -8.83
C GLY A 166 10.92 4.78 -9.85
N ASN A 167 11.31 4.27 -11.02
CA ASN A 167 10.32 3.77 -11.98
C ASN A 167 10.02 2.31 -11.66
N ILE A 168 8.74 1.95 -11.59
CA ILE A 168 8.29 0.56 -11.49
C ILE A 168 8.66 -0.15 -12.80
N VAL A 169 9.28 -1.33 -12.67
CA VAL A 169 9.73 -2.18 -13.79
C VAL A 169 9.06 -3.54 -13.80
N TYR A 170 8.74 -4.08 -12.62
CA TYR A 170 7.94 -5.29 -12.47
C TYR A 170 6.94 -5.13 -11.34
N ALA A 171 5.77 -5.74 -11.49
CA ALA A 171 4.82 -5.89 -10.39
C ALA A 171 4.08 -7.22 -10.51
N SER A 172 3.62 -7.80 -9.40
CA SER A 172 2.78 -9.00 -9.43
C SER A 172 1.41 -8.72 -10.06
N SER A 173 0.67 -9.77 -10.42
CA SER A 173 -0.64 -9.66 -11.09
C SER A 173 -1.73 -8.95 -10.27
N ASN A 174 -1.61 -8.93 -8.94
CA ASN A 174 -2.51 -8.24 -8.01
C ASN A 174 -2.14 -6.76 -7.77
N VAL A 175 -1.30 -6.18 -8.63
CA VAL A 175 -0.91 -4.77 -8.59
C VAL A 175 -1.37 -4.06 -9.86
N GLU A 176 -2.11 -2.97 -9.68
CA GLU A 176 -2.51 -2.08 -10.76
C GLU A 176 -1.51 -0.94 -10.91
N ILE A 177 -0.96 -0.76 -12.11
CA ILE A 177 -0.02 0.34 -12.41
C ILE A 177 -0.80 1.61 -12.73
N THR A 178 -0.62 2.65 -11.91
CA THR A 178 -1.31 3.95 -12.06
C THR A 178 -0.41 5.05 -12.60
N GLY A 179 0.91 4.82 -12.62
CA GLY A 179 1.90 5.77 -13.11
C GLY A 179 3.28 5.15 -13.24
N ARG A 180 4.29 6.00 -13.48
CA ARG A 180 5.68 5.52 -13.60
C ARG A 180 6.24 4.99 -12.30
N ASN A 181 5.86 5.62 -11.20
CA ASN A 181 6.35 5.37 -9.86
C ASN A 181 5.21 5.17 -8.86
N THR A 182 3.98 4.96 -9.35
CA THR A 182 2.78 4.79 -8.54
C THR A 182 2.00 3.57 -9.00
N CYS A 183 1.45 2.84 -8.03
CA CYS A 183 0.58 1.70 -8.25
C CYS A 183 -0.44 1.57 -7.12
N ARG A 184 -1.39 0.67 -7.29
CA ARG A 184 -2.37 0.28 -6.26
C ARG A 184 -2.30 -1.24 -6.05
N VAL A 185 -2.10 -1.65 -4.81
CA VAL A 185 -2.22 -3.06 -4.41
C VAL A 185 -3.71 -3.38 -4.28
N LEU A 186 -4.15 -4.45 -4.93
CA LEU A 186 -5.54 -4.88 -4.93
C LEU A 186 -5.78 -5.90 -3.81
N SER A 187 -6.98 -5.90 -3.26
CA SER A 187 -7.39 -6.97 -2.34
C SER A 187 -7.47 -8.30 -3.08
N ALA A 188 -7.25 -9.42 -2.39
CA ALA A 188 -7.31 -10.76 -2.99
C ALA A 188 -8.67 -11.09 -3.65
N ALA A 189 -9.73 -10.34 -3.33
CA ALA A 189 -11.06 -10.45 -3.94
C ALA A 189 -11.21 -9.76 -5.31
N GLY A 190 -10.22 -8.99 -5.77
CA GLY A 190 -10.30 -8.17 -7.00
C GLY A 190 -10.05 -8.91 -8.32
N ALA A 191 -9.88 -10.24 -8.31
CA ALA A 191 -9.65 -11.05 -9.51
C ALA A 191 -10.88 -11.84 -10.00
N GLN A 192 -12.09 -11.44 -9.59
CA GLN A 192 -13.33 -11.95 -10.18
C GLN A 192 -14.14 -10.78 -10.77
N GLU A 193 -14.57 -10.97 -12.01
CA GLU A 193 -15.50 -10.10 -12.73
C GLU A 193 -16.65 -9.65 -11.83
N GLU A 194 -17.00 -8.36 -11.95
CA GLU A 194 -18.26 -7.79 -11.50
C GLU A 194 -19.41 -8.73 -11.90
N THR A 195 -19.95 -9.45 -10.93
CA THR A 195 -21.30 -10.01 -11.02
C THR A 195 -22.08 -9.46 -9.86
N GLU A 196 -22.99 -8.55 -10.17
CA GLU A 196 -23.90 -7.92 -9.23
C GLU A 196 -24.62 -8.95 -8.34
N VAL A 197 -24.76 -8.59 -7.07
CA VAL A 197 -25.51 -9.28 -6.03
C VAL A 197 -27.02 -9.22 -6.30
N SER A 198 -27.70 -10.35 -6.17
CA SER A 198 -28.96 -10.55 -5.42
C SER A 198 -29.46 -11.96 -5.76
N GLU A 199 -29.80 -12.84 -4.84
CA GLU A 199 -30.91 -12.75 -3.89
C GLU A 199 -30.56 -13.52 -2.59
N GLU A 200 -30.61 -12.86 -1.44
CA GLU A 200 -30.69 -13.57 -0.15
C GLU A 200 -32.14 -13.98 0.10
N GLU A 201 -32.39 -15.30 0.11
CA GLU A 201 -33.65 -15.87 0.57
C GLU A 201 -33.72 -15.75 2.11
N SER A 202 -34.58 -14.84 2.59
CA SER A 202 -34.87 -14.67 4.02
C SER A 202 -35.54 -15.90 4.62
N ALA A 203 -34.86 -16.65 5.48
CA ALA A 203 -35.50 -17.70 6.28
C ALA A 203 -36.18 -17.08 7.52
N GLN A 204 -37.50 -17.22 7.64
CA GLN A 204 -38.27 -16.83 8.84
C GLN A 204 -38.05 -17.82 10.00
N PRO A 205 -38.14 -17.39 11.27
CA PRO A 205 -38.04 -18.28 12.42
C PRO A 205 -39.29 -19.17 12.56
N GLU A 206 -39.11 -20.48 12.75
CA GLU A 206 -40.21 -21.39 13.10
C GLU A 206 -40.45 -21.43 14.62
N THR A 207 -41.70 -21.24 15.03
CA THR A 207 -42.19 -21.41 16.41
C THR A 207 -42.88 -22.76 16.57
N LEU A 208 -42.45 -23.56 17.54
CA LEU A 208 -43.15 -24.79 17.90
C LEU A 208 -44.45 -24.48 18.67
N GLU A 209 -45.43 -25.39 18.65
CA GLU A 209 -46.77 -25.19 19.24
C GLU A 209 -46.80 -24.91 20.77
N ASP A 210 -45.68 -25.07 21.48
CA ASP A 210 -45.52 -24.72 22.91
C ASP A 210 -44.82 -23.35 23.12
N GLY A 211 -44.81 -22.48 22.10
CA GLY A 211 -44.31 -21.10 22.22
C GLY A 211 -42.80 -20.94 22.44
N THR A 212 -42.03 -22.03 22.32
CA THR A 212 -40.57 -21.99 22.44
C THR A 212 -39.93 -21.63 21.09
N VAL A 213 -39.11 -20.59 21.06
CA VAL A 213 -38.31 -20.17 19.90
C VAL A 213 -37.02 -21.01 19.86
N LEU A 214 -36.83 -21.78 18.79
CA LEU A 214 -35.60 -22.54 18.58
C LEU A 214 -34.57 -21.66 17.87
N LEU A 215 -33.62 -21.10 18.61
CA LEU A 215 -32.41 -20.54 18.03
C LEU A 215 -31.50 -21.71 17.66
N THR A 216 -31.52 -22.15 16.40
CA THR A 216 -30.45 -23.00 15.90
C THR A 216 -29.18 -22.14 15.93
N PRO A 217 -28.12 -22.54 16.65
CA PRO A 217 -26.85 -21.85 16.51
C PRO A 217 -26.45 -22.01 15.03
N THR A 218 -26.33 -20.89 14.32
CA THR A 218 -25.67 -20.85 13.03
C THR A 218 -24.32 -21.50 13.28
N LYS A 219 -24.15 -22.72 12.78
CA LYS A 219 -22.84 -23.33 12.67
C LYS A 219 -22.12 -22.45 11.68
N VAL A 220 -21.43 -21.43 12.20
CA VAL A 220 -20.33 -20.78 11.49
C VAL A 220 -19.31 -21.89 11.38
N THR A 221 -19.49 -22.68 10.33
CA THR A 221 -18.39 -23.39 9.73
C THR A 221 -17.50 -22.24 9.33
N ARG A 222 -16.49 -21.93 10.17
CA ARG A 222 -15.33 -21.19 9.73
C ARG A 222 -14.88 -22.01 8.52
N ALA A 223 -15.23 -21.53 7.33
CA ALA A 223 -14.46 -21.88 6.17
C ALA A 223 -13.03 -21.69 6.66
N GLU A 224 -12.22 -22.75 6.57
CA GLU A 224 -10.79 -22.53 6.48
C GLU A 224 -10.67 -21.61 5.26
N ASP A 225 -10.66 -20.30 5.54
CA ASP A 225 -10.52 -19.26 4.56
C ASP A 225 -9.05 -19.32 4.18
N THR A 226 -8.70 -20.32 3.38
CA THR A 226 -7.49 -20.33 2.58
C THR A 226 -7.73 -19.36 1.42
N ALA A 227 -8.06 -18.11 1.72
CA ALA A 227 -7.56 -17.02 0.94
C ALA A 227 -6.10 -16.90 1.35
N GLU A 228 -5.22 -17.65 0.69
CA GLU A 228 -3.80 -17.32 0.77
C GLU A 228 -3.70 -15.84 0.37
N SER A 229 -3.34 -15.00 1.33
CA SER A 229 -2.92 -13.64 1.09
C SER A 229 -1.83 -13.69 0.02
N SER A 230 -2.16 -13.37 -1.23
CA SER A 230 -1.18 -13.30 -2.28
C SER A 230 -0.41 -12.00 -2.07
N LEU A 231 0.80 -12.11 -1.54
CA LEU A 231 1.70 -10.97 -1.40
C LEU A 231 1.81 -10.21 -2.73
N ALA A 232 1.67 -8.89 -2.66
CA ALA A 232 2.01 -8.01 -3.77
C ALA A 232 3.51 -7.80 -3.80
N TYR A 233 4.09 -7.84 -4.99
CA TYR A 233 5.51 -7.60 -5.23
C TYR A 233 5.64 -6.43 -6.19
N ILE A 234 6.39 -5.40 -5.82
CA ILE A 234 6.60 -4.20 -6.64
C ILE A 234 8.11 -3.95 -6.73
N MET A 235 8.65 -3.92 -7.95
CA MET A 235 10.09 -3.78 -8.20
C MET A 235 10.37 -2.53 -9.02
N TYR A 236 11.43 -1.80 -8.65
CA TYR A 236 11.71 -0.48 -9.22
C TYR A 236 13.22 -0.17 -9.34
N GLU A 237 13.55 0.72 -10.28
CA GLU A 237 14.92 1.22 -10.54
C GLU A 237 15.41 2.23 -9.50
#